data_AF-A0A6J4MUE9-F1
#
_entry.id   AF-A0A6J4MUE9-F1
#
_cell.length_a   1.000
_cell.length_b   1.000
_cell.length_c   1.000
_cell.angle_alpha   90.00
_cell.angle_beta   90.00
_cell.angle_gamma   90.00
#
_symmetry.space_group_name_H-M   'P 1'
#
loop_
_entity.id
_entity.type
_entity.pdbx_description
1 polymer ?
#
loop_
_entity_poly.entity_id
_entity_poly.type
_entity_poly.pdbx_seq_one_letter_code
_entity_poly.pdbx_strand_id
1 'polypeptide(L)'
;MLPETHLWATSHGRAPLQRWGSPAATAYDGVMTQTPATDRPASVAVDERRVLLAAPRGYCAGVDRAVITVEKALDTHGAPVYVRKQIVHNKHVVAGLEERG
;
A
#
# COMPACT_ATOMS: atom_id res chain seq x y z
N MET A 1 -49.43 -5.62 20.58
CA MET A 1 -49.21 -4.33 21.26
C MET A 1 -48.63 -4.63 22.64
N LEU A 2 -47.31 -4.82 22.69
CA LEU A 2 -46.51 -4.94 23.91
C LEU A 2 -45.46 -3.82 23.82
N PRO A 3 -45.30 -2.96 24.83
CA PRO A 3 -44.39 -1.83 24.75
C PRO A 3 -43.03 -2.12 25.40
N GLU A 4 -42.08 -1.24 25.04
CA GLU A 4 -40.82 -0.87 25.74
C GLU A 4 -39.57 -1.70 25.39
N THR A 5 -38.71 -1.28 24.45
CA THR A 5 -37.72 -0.18 24.51
C THR A 5 -36.95 -0.10 25.82
N HIS A 6 -35.83 -0.84 25.94
CA HIS A 6 -34.74 -0.48 26.83
C HIS A 6 -33.38 -0.99 26.32
N LEU A 7 -32.44 -0.05 26.21
CA LEU A 7 -31.01 -0.19 26.57
C LEU A 7 -30.14 -1.14 25.74
N TRP A 8 -29.51 -0.62 24.68
CA TRP A 8 -28.20 -1.10 24.25
C TRP A 8 -27.12 -0.08 24.67
N ALA A 9 -26.04 -0.62 25.23
CA ALA A 9 -25.11 0.03 26.14
C ALA A 9 -24.26 1.18 25.57
N THR A 10 -24.05 2.19 26.41
CA THR A 10 -22.94 3.14 26.33
C THR A 10 -21.71 2.59 27.08
N SER A 11 -20.52 2.66 26.46
CA SER A 11 -19.19 2.90 27.06
C SER A 11 -18.09 2.47 26.07
N HIS A 12 -17.47 3.37 25.30
CA HIS A 12 -16.28 4.13 25.68
C HIS A 12 -15.13 3.28 26.26
N GLY A 13 -14.32 2.71 25.37
CA GLY A 13 -13.02 2.11 25.69
C GLY A 13 -11.94 2.62 24.73
N ARG A 14 -11.43 3.83 24.96
CA ARG A 14 -10.32 4.43 24.20
C ARG A 14 -9.00 3.95 24.80
N ALA A 15 -8.37 2.96 24.16
CA ALA A 15 -7.06 2.46 24.58
C ALA A 15 -5.98 3.55 24.43
N PRO A 16 -5.03 3.69 25.39
CA PRO A 16 -3.97 4.69 25.32
C PRO A 16 -2.91 4.30 24.28
N LEU A 17 -2.63 5.22 23.35
CA LEU A 17 -1.50 5.11 22.41
C LEU A 17 -0.19 5.17 23.21
N GLN A 18 0.49 4.04 23.34
CA GLN A 18 1.80 3.98 23.95
C GLN A 18 2.84 4.67 23.04
N ARG A 19 3.63 5.54 23.66
CA ARG A 19 4.78 6.28 23.14
C ARG A 19 5.82 5.31 22.57
N TRP A 20 6.09 5.40 21.28
CA TRP A 20 7.14 4.63 20.61
C TRP A 20 8.51 5.16 21.05
N GLY A 21 9.07 4.61 22.13
CA GLY A 21 10.46 4.80 22.50
C GLY A 21 11.33 3.73 21.83
N SER A 22 12.42 4.14 21.19
CA SER A 22 13.52 3.22 20.82
C SER A 22 14.84 3.87 21.21
N PRO A 23 15.58 3.32 22.19
CA PRO A 23 16.95 3.71 22.47
C PRO A 23 17.90 2.65 21.91
N ALA A 24 18.57 2.94 20.78
CA ALA A 24 19.79 2.23 20.38
C ALA A 24 20.46 2.96 19.22
N ALA A 25 21.14 4.06 19.51
CA ALA A 25 22.24 4.54 18.66
C ALA A 25 23.52 4.29 19.46
N THR A 26 24.12 3.11 19.29
CA THR A 26 25.46 2.81 19.82
C THR A 26 26.49 3.34 18.83
N ALA A 27 27.35 4.22 19.32
CA ALA A 27 28.50 4.80 18.63
C ALA A 27 29.56 3.74 18.29
N TYR A 28 30.35 4.00 17.25
CA TYR A 28 31.58 3.26 16.94
C TYR A 28 32.79 4.21 17.03
N ASP A 29 33.74 3.87 17.91
CA ASP A 29 35.07 4.46 18.04
C ASP A 29 36.04 3.81 17.04
N GLY A 30 36.99 4.56 16.48
CA GLY A 30 38.20 3.95 15.90
C GLY A 30 38.94 4.70 14.78
N VAL A 31 39.90 5.55 15.18
CA VAL A 31 41.27 5.74 14.67
C VAL A 31 41.53 6.09 13.18
N MET A 32 42.25 7.21 13.05
CA MET A 32 42.77 7.91 11.88
C MET A 32 44.13 7.33 11.41
N THR A 33 44.25 6.93 10.15
CA THR A 33 45.50 7.00 9.35
C THR A 33 45.14 7.18 7.87
N GLN A 34 45.59 8.26 7.24
CA GLN A 34 45.45 8.49 5.80
C GLN A 34 46.84 8.54 5.15
N THR A 35 46.99 7.83 4.03
CA THR A 35 48.13 7.86 3.09
C THR A 35 47.62 8.39 1.74
N PRO A 36 48.38 9.19 0.97
CA PRO A 36 47.79 10.12 0.01
C PRO A 36 47.31 9.46 -1.28
N ALA A 37 46.25 10.04 -1.83
CA ALA A 37 45.51 9.59 -3.00
C ALA A 37 46.38 9.62 -4.29
N THR A 38 46.37 8.52 -5.05
CA THR A 38 46.74 8.52 -6.46
C THR A 38 45.49 8.25 -7.30
N ASP A 39 45.18 9.26 -8.12
CA ASP A 39 44.34 9.27 -9.32
C ASP A 39 43.20 8.24 -9.40
N ARG A 40 42.03 8.62 -8.86
CA ARG A 40 40.75 7.99 -9.23
C ARG A 40 40.02 8.94 -10.16
N PRO A 41 39.67 8.55 -11.40
CA PRO A 41 38.84 9.39 -12.25
C PRO A 41 37.56 9.67 -11.49
N ALA A 42 37.16 10.94 -11.40
CA ALA A 42 35.98 11.37 -10.67
C ALA A 42 34.77 10.60 -11.19
N SER A 43 34.40 9.53 -10.46
CA SER A 43 33.20 8.77 -10.71
C SER A 43 32.05 9.75 -10.57
N VAL A 44 31.30 9.92 -11.65
CA VAL A 44 30.08 10.74 -11.68
C VAL A 44 29.28 10.37 -10.43
N ALA A 45 29.17 11.30 -9.49
CA ALA A 45 28.45 11.07 -8.25
C ALA A 45 26.97 10.89 -8.62
N VAL A 46 26.55 9.63 -8.74
CA VAL A 46 25.14 9.29 -8.65
C VAL A 46 24.72 9.67 -7.24
N ASP A 47 24.00 10.78 -7.15
CA ASP A 47 23.29 11.17 -5.95
C ASP A 47 22.43 9.97 -5.52
N GLU A 48 22.84 9.28 -4.43
CA GLU A 48 22.19 8.09 -3.90
C GLU A 48 20.86 8.49 -3.25
N ARG A 49 19.88 8.85 -4.08
CA ARG A 49 18.54 9.20 -3.62
C ARG A 49 17.83 7.93 -3.17
N ARG A 50 17.56 7.85 -1.87
CA ARG A 50 16.79 6.76 -1.26
C ARG A 50 15.30 6.91 -1.57
N VAL A 51 14.73 5.94 -2.28
CA VAL A 51 13.27 5.85 -2.48
C VAL A 51 12.63 5.18 -1.26
N LEU A 52 11.70 5.88 -0.61
CA LEU A 52 10.91 5.33 0.49
C LEU A 52 9.53 4.95 -0.01
N LEU A 53 9.13 3.69 0.20
CA LEU A 53 7.83 3.19 -0.20
C LEU A 53 6.90 3.11 1.01
N ALA A 54 5.73 3.72 0.91
CA ALA A 54 4.70 3.62 1.93
C ALA A 54 4.15 2.19 2.04
N ALA A 55 3.69 1.82 3.23
CA ALA A 55 2.94 0.60 3.50
C ALA A 55 1.77 0.91 4.44
N PRO A 56 0.56 0.36 4.19
CA PRO A 56 0.18 -0.50 3.07
C PRO A 56 -0.03 0.28 1.76
N ARG A 57 0.13 -0.39 0.61
CA ARG A 57 -0.07 0.19 -0.73
C ARG A 57 -0.71 -0.83 -1.66
N GLY A 58 -1.45 -0.37 -2.66
CA GLY A 58 -2.07 -1.23 -3.68
C GLY A 58 -3.58 -1.41 -3.50
N TYR A 59 -4.05 -2.62 -3.81
CA TYR A 59 -5.47 -2.95 -3.90
C TYR A 59 -6.10 -3.04 -2.51
N CYS A 60 -7.22 -2.35 -2.32
CA CYS A 60 -8.06 -2.57 -1.15
C CYS A 60 -9.03 -3.72 -1.43
N ALA A 61 -9.63 -4.27 -0.36
CA ALA A 61 -10.60 -5.35 -0.46
C ALA A 61 -11.78 -5.05 -1.42
N GLY A 62 -12.16 -3.78 -1.57
CA GLY A 62 -13.21 -3.37 -2.50
C GLY A 62 -12.79 -3.45 -3.97
N VAL A 63 -11.57 -2.99 -4.28
CA VAL A 63 -11.00 -3.04 -5.64
C VAL A 63 -10.82 -4.50 -6.06
N ASP A 64 -10.28 -5.33 -5.17
CA ASP A 64 -10.07 -6.76 -5.42
C ASP A 64 -11.39 -7.48 -5.78
N ARG A 65 -12.42 -7.31 -4.94
CA ARG A 65 -13.75 -7.90 -5.19
C ARG A 65 -14.36 -7.39 -6.50
N ALA A 66 -14.21 -6.10 -6.81
CA ALA A 66 -14.78 -5.51 -8.01
C ALA A 66 -14.19 -6.12 -9.28
N VAL A 67 -12.86 -6.28 -9.33
CA VAL A 67 -12.16 -6.92 -10.45
C VAL A 67 -12.59 -8.38 -10.59
N ILE A 68 -12.49 -9.16 -9.52
CA ILE A 68 -12.85 -10.60 -9.51
C ILE A 68 -14.29 -10.83 -9.98
N THR A 69 -15.21 -9.92 -9.65
CA THR A 69 -16.61 -10.04 -10.07
C THR A 69 -16.75 -9.99 -11.60
N VAL A 70 -16.04 -9.07 -12.26
CA VAL A 70 -16.08 -8.95 -13.72
C VAL A 70 -15.38 -10.14 -14.37
N GLU A 71 -14.23 -10.56 -13.85
CA GLU A 71 -13.50 -11.72 -14.36
C GLU A 71 -14.35 -12.98 -14.31
N LYS A 72 -15.03 -13.23 -13.18
CA LYS A 72 -15.93 -14.38 -13.04
C LYS A 72 -17.16 -14.27 -13.95
N ALA A 73 -17.68 -13.06 -14.16
CA ALA A 73 -18.78 -12.85 -15.10
C ALA A 73 -18.36 -13.22 -16.52
N LEU A 74 -17.16 -12.82 -16.95
CA LEU A 74 -16.59 -13.19 -18.24
C LEU A 74 -16.38 -14.70 -18.35
N ASP A 75 -15.86 -15.34 -17.31
CA ASP A 75 -15.62 -16.79 -17.32
C ASP A 75 -16.93 -17.61 -17.33
N THR A 76 -17.97 -17.13 -16.63
CA THR A 76 -19.24 -17.85 -16.47
C THR A 76 -20.19 -17.62 -17.65
N HIS A 77 -20.19 -16.40 -18.20
CA HIS A 77 -21.18 -15.99 -19.21
C HIS A 77 -20.57 -15.76 -20.60
N GLY A 78 -19.25 -15.68 -20.72
CA GLY A 78 -18.58 -15.28 -21.96
C GLY A 78 -18.73 -13.80 -22.27
N ALA A 79 -18.02 -13.33 -23.29
CA ALA A 79 -18.13 -11.96 -23.79
C ALA A 79 -19.40 -11.77 -24.66
N PRO A 80 -20.04 -10.57 -24.67
CA PRO A 80 -19.61 -9.35 -23.98
C PRO A 80 -20.21 -9.18 -22.57
N VAL A 81 -19.40 -8.71 -21.62
CA VAL A 81 -19.87 -8.28 -20.29
C VAL A 81 -19.85 -6.76 -20.16
N TYR A 82 -21.02 -6.15 -19.99
CA TYR A 82 -21.15 -4.70 -19.87
C TYR A 82 -21.04 -4.23 -18.42
N VAL A 83 -20.12 -3.30 -18.17
CA VAL A 83 -19.97 -2.64 -16.86
C VAL A 83 -20.39 -1.18 -16.96
N ARG A 84 -21.19 -0.72 -15.98
CA ARG A 84 -21.60 0.68 -15.93
C ARG A 84 -20.44 1.55 -15.45
N LYS A 85 -19.88 2.37 -16.36
CA LYS A 85 -18.66 3.18 -16.14
C LYS A 85 -17.44 2.27 -15.89
N GLN A 86 -16.32 2.86 -15.47
CA GLN A 86 -15.13 2.11 -15.11
C GLN A 86 -15.31 1.39 -13.78
N ILE A 87 -14.95 0.10 -13.72
CA ILE A 87 -15.01 -0.70 -12.51
C ILE A 87 -14.07 -0.17 -11.41
N VAL A 88 -12.90 0.32 -11.80
CA VAL A 88 -11.91 0.99 -10.96
C VAL A 88 -11.22 2.09 -11.76
N HIS A 89 -10.74 3.14 -11.10
CA HIS A 89 -10.02 4.25 -11.76
C HIS A 89 -8.55 3.90 -12.00
N ASN A 90 -8.29 2.79 -12.67
CA ASN A 90 -6.98 2.39 -13.11
C ASN A 90 -7.06 1.95 -14.57
N LYS A 91 -6.46 2.74 -15.45
CA LYS A 91 -6.46 2.50 -16.90
C LYS A 91 -5.93 1.12 -17.29
N HIS A 92 -4.94 0.58 -16.56
CA HIS A 92 -4.35 -0.72 -16.86
C HIS A 92 -5.30 -1.86 -16.53
N VAL A 93 -6.06 -1.71 -15.44
CA VAL A 93 -7.06 -2.71 -15.03
C VAL A 93 -8.24 -2.70 -15.99
N VAL A 94 -8.70 -1.50 -16.36
CA VAL A 94 -9.81 -1.36 -17.32
C VAL A 94 -9.43 -1.95 -18.68
N ALA A 95 -8.25 -1.59 -19.22
CA ALA A 95 -7.79 -2.12 -20.50
C ALA A 95 -7.66 -3.66 -20.50
N GLY A 96 -7.12 -4.25 -19.43
CA GLY A 96 -7.00 -5.71 -19.34
C GLY A 96 -8.33 -6.46 -19.27
N LEU A 97 -9.38 -5.82 -18.73
CA LEU A 97 -10.74 -6.39 -18.76
C LEU A 97 -11.39 -6.20 -20.13
N GLU A 98 -11.25 -5.02 -20.74
CA GLU A 98 -11.78 -4.73 -22.09
C GLU A 98 -11.19 -5.66 -23.17
N GLU A 99 -9.92 -6.04 -23.05
CA GLU A 99 -9.26 -7.00 -23.95
C GLU A 99 -9.87 -8.43 -23.85
N ARG A 100 -10.44 -8.77 -22.69
CA ARG A 100 -11.08 -10.08 -22.47
C ARG A 100 -12.53 -10.12 -22.98
N GLY A 101 -13.16 -8.97 -23.18
CA GLY A 101 -14.55 -8.80 -23.62
C GLY A 101 -15.51 -8.47 -22.50
#